data_AF-A0A8H5Q5N6-F1
#
_entry.id   AF-A0A8H5Q5N6-F1
#
_cell.length_a   1.000
_cell.length_b   1.000
_cell.length_c   1.000
_cell.angle_alpha   90.00
_cell.angle_beta   90.00
_cell.angle_gamma   90.00
#
_symmetry.space_group_name_H-M   'P 1'
#
loop_
_entity.id
_entity.type
_entity.pdbx_description
1 polymer ?
#
loop_
_entity_poly.entity_id
_entity_poly.type
_entity_poly.pdbx_seq_one_letter_code
_entity_poly.pdbx_strand_id
1 'polypeptide(L)'
;MSQDKKFKHPAPGQQPGDTNEQTAQQTSEADVLAMIERIRNRSGEDIAAESERLAVEAKRFYEEQMHFRSQKQREQLIYFAKLVLPVAFILGAWCWLWRTEAVDTRGSIMSVLNSAAQGFLAQQPGNAKITPKVLLIAMFYEESRNWLSPDSALQFSRKVCVPGLARGYEDIHVTETGEVALLVVGTALINASLSISALLTSPLFDLTKSYFVLTGIAGVNPKRATIGSVAFAKFAVQVDTQLEFDAREVPEEWGSGYVPMGADMPDQFPGIVHGSEVFELNANLRDYALSVAKTVELTDSPKAAEHRALWKNSPGNVFDAAARDPTVLEGDVLSSNTFWHGHRISEAMEKVARVYTSGQGEYTMTAQEDNALLAGLLNAALQGKVDFSRILLIRSASNFDRGHEDKPHQLPFVMDKGGLGPSTRNLYLTALKVIQGILQEWSTRFEAGLPAQNYIGDIFGSLGGTPGFGDKQNVEQIRSH
;
A
#
# COMPACT_ATOMS: atom_id res chain seq x y z
N MET A 1 -12.44 10.19 62.18
CA MET A 1 -11.29 9.29 61.91
C MET A 1 -10.97 9.46 60.42
N SER A 2 -10.13 10.43 60.02
CA SER A 2 -8.64 10.36 59.97
C SER A 2 -8.21 9.23 59.03
N GLN A 3 -7.54 9.39 57.88
CA GLN A 3 -6.59 10.38 57.29
C GLN A 3 -6.58 10.07 55.77
N ASP A 4 -6.44 10.94 54.75
CA ASP A 4 -5.73 12.20 54.51
C ASP A 4 -4.19 12.10 54.38
N LYS A 5 -3.67 12.27 53.15
CA LYS A 5 -2.43 13.00 52.73
C LYS A 5 -1.90 12.46 51.38
N LYS A 6 -1.89 13.25 50.30
CA LYS A 6 -1.05 14.42 49.92
C LYS A 6 0.35 14.07 49.43
N PHE A 7 0.54 14.34 48.13
CA PHE A 7 1.79 14.55 47.41
C PHE A 7 2.67 15.64 48.06
N LYS A 8 3.99 15.43 48.08
CA LYS A 8 5.02 16.47 48.07
C LYS A 8 6.31 15.96 47.41
N HIS A 9 6.81 16.72 46.44
CA HIS A 9 8.20 16.66 45.97
C HIS A 9 9.17 17.18 47.04
N PRO A 10 10.45 16.77 46.96
CA PRO A 10 11.54 17.74 47.14
C PRO A 10 12.65 17.64 46.06
N ALA A 11 13.35 18.75 45.85
CA ALA A 11 14.64 18.88 45.18
C ALA A 11 15.73 19.24 46.23
N PRO A 12 17.00 19.53 45.87
CA PRO A 12 18.13 18.59 45.73
C PRO A 12 19.28 18.86 46.74
N GLY A 13 20.20 17.89 46.94
CA GLY A 13 21.50 18.15 47.59
C GLY A 13 22.22 16.99 48.30
N GLN A 14 23.19 16.38 47.60
CA GLN A 14 24.47 15.73 48.01
C GLN A 14 24.54 14.52 48.99
N GLN A 15 24.77 13.34 48.38
CA GLN A 15 25.78 12.26 48.55
C GLN A 15 26.67 12.16 49.82
N PRO A 16 27.14 10.96 50.26
CA PRO A 16 27.99 10.03 49.44
C PRO A 16 27.80 8.49 49.64
N GLY A 17 28.00 7.70 48.56
CA GLY A 17 29.04 6.64 48.44
C GLY A 17 28.39 5.24 48.35
N ASP A 18 28.72 4.28 47.47
CA ASP A 18 29.81 4.08 46.52
C ASP A 18 29.36 3.15 45.37
N THR A 19 29.56 3.62 44.13
CA THR A 19 30.18 2.97 42.96
C THR A 19 29.90 1.51 42.58
N ASN A 20 29.31 1.33 41.39
CA ASN A 20 29.90 0.54 40.29
C ASN A 20 29.25 0.92 38.94
N GLU A 21 29.43 2.17 38.52
CA GLU A 21 29.37 2.54 37.09
C GLU A 21 30.76 2.26 36.51
N GLN A 22 30.86 1.28 35.63
CA GLN A 22 32.03 1.16 34.76
C GLN A 22 32.00 2.31 33.76
N THR A 23 32.69 3.39 34.14
CA THR A 23 33.20 4.44 33.27
C THR A 23 33.75 3.82 31.99
N ALA A 24 33.14 4.15 30.85
CA ALA A 24 33.84 4.10 29.57
C ALA A 24 35.04 5.04 29.68
N GLN A 25 36.24 4.48 29.84
CA GLN A 25 37.47 5.23 29.72
C GLN A 25 37.50 5.85 28.33
N GLN A 26 37.31 7.17 28.25
CA GLN A 26 37.69 7.93 27.06
C GLN A 26 39.17 7.68 26.84
N THR A 27 39.47 6.92 25.78
CA THR A 27 40.82 6.67 25.30
C THR A 27 41.42 8.04 24.99
N SER A 28 42.47 8.44 25.71
CA SER A 28 43.06 9.75 25.48
C SER A 28 43.75 9.76 24.10
N GLU A 29 43.86 10.92 23.47
CA GLU A 29 44.58 11.06 22.19
C GLU A 29 46.01 10.51 22.29
N ALA A 30 46.62 10.59 23.48
CA ALA A 30 47.92 9.99 23.80
C ALA A 30 47.90 8.45 23.78
N ASP A 31 46.81 7.81 24.22
CA ASP A 31 46.66 6.35 24.18
C ASP A 31 46.46 5.84 22.75
N VAL A 32 45.73 6.60 21.92
CA VAL A 32 45.53 6.31 20.50
C VAL A 32 46.84 6.50 19.73
N LEU A 33 47.60 7.56 20.01
CA LEU A 33 48.92 7.79 19.40
C LEU A 33 49.95 6.74 19.83
N ALA A 34 49.95 6.32 21.09
CA ALA A 34 50.82 5.24 21.58
C ALA A 34 50.44 3.87 20.97
N MET A 35 49.15 3.63 20.72
CA MET A 35 48.68 2.45 20.01
C MET A 35 49.09 2.47 18.52
N ILE A 36 48.99 3.62 17.87
CA ILE A 36 49.42 3.83 16.48
C ILE A 36 50.94 3.66 16.34
N GLU A 37 51.75 4.17 17.27
CA GLU A 37 53.20 3.94 17.26
C GLU A 37 53.58 2.47 17.49
N ARG A 38 52.85 1.74 18.35
CA ARG A 38 53.07 0.28 18.53
C ARG A 38 52.77 -0.51 17.26
N ILE A 39 51.79 -0.08 16.47
CA ILE A 39 51.44 -0.73 15.19
C ILE A 39 52.44 -0.35 14.09
N ARG A 40 52.99 0.87 14.13
CA ARG A 40 53.88 1.41 13.08
C ARG A 40 55.25 0.72 13.02
N ASN A 41 55.71 0.08 14.10
CA ASN A 41 57.06 -0.51 14.19
C ASN A 41 57.09 -2.06 14.15
N ARG A 42 56.02 -2.74 13.72
CA ARG A 42 55.97 -4.21 13.67
C ARG A 42 56.04 -4.77 12.24
N SER A 43 56.71 -5.90 12.06
CA SER A 43 56.87 -6.56 10.76
C SER A 43 55.61 -7.32 10.36
N GLY A 44 55.39 -7.48 9.05
CA GLY A 44 54.14 -8.02 8.47
C GLY A 44 53.77 -9.46 8.85
N GLU A 45 54.69 -10.23 9.44
CA GLU A 45 54.40 -11.59 9.91
C GLU A 45 53.58 -11.60 11.22
N ASP A 46 53.76 -10.61 12.11
CA ASP A 46 53.00 -10.51 13.36
C ASP A 46 51.51 -10.18 13.11
N ILE A 47 51.21 -9.46 12.03
CA ILE A 47 49.85 -9.04 11.67
C ILE A 47 49.02 -10.23 11.15
N ALA A 48 49.66 -11.20 10.48
CA ALA A 48 48.98 -12.39 9.96
C ALA A 48 48.57 -13.35 11.09
N ALA A 49 49.45 -13.60 12.06
CA ALA A 49 49.17 -14.49 13.19
C ALA A 49 48.08 -13.93 14.12
N GLU A 50 47.99 -12.61 14.27
CA GLU A 50 46.96 -11.96 15.08
C GLU A 50 45.61 -11.89 14.34
N SER A 51 45.60 -11.88 13.00
CA SER A 51 44.37 -11.93 12.20
C SER A 51 43.61 -13.26 12.32
N GLU A 52 44.33 -14.39 12.39
CA GLU A 52 43.73 -15.70 12.67
C GLU A 52 43.21 -15.77 14.11
N ARG A 53 43.96 -15.22 15.07
CA ARG A 53 43.54 -15.18 16.47
C ARG A 53 42.29 -14.31 16.68
N LEU A 54 42.23 -13.15 16.02
CA LEU A 54 41.06 -12.27 16.02
C LEU A 54 39.87 -12.89 15.29
N ALA A 55 40.08 -13.65 14.21
CA ALA A 55 39.01 -14.36 13.52
C ALA A 55 38.41 -15.48 14.40
N VAL A 56 39.24 -16.18 15.17
CA VAL A 56 38.79 -17.21 16.11
C VAL A 56 38.08 -16.60 17.32
N GLU A 57 38.56 -15.48 17.87
CA GLU A 57 37.88 -14.74 18.94
C GLU A 57 36.57 -14.10 18.47
N ALA A 58 36.52 -13.57 17.24
CA ALA A 58 35.30 -13.03 16.64
C ALA A 58 34.27 -14.14 16.39
N LYS A 59 34.69 -15.33 15.95
CA LYS A 59 33.81 -16.48 15.78
C LYS A 59 33.26 -16.98 17.12
N ARG A 60 34.09 -17.03 18.16
CA ARG A 60 33.67 -17.40 19.52
C ARG A 60 32.69 -16.37 20.11
N PHE A 61 32.96 -15.07 19.91
CA PHE A 61 32.04 -13.99 20.28
C PHE A 61 30.70 -14.10 19.52
N TYR A 62 30.73 -14.47 18.24
CA TYR A 62 29.54 -14.69 17.43
C TYR A 62 28.69 -15.88 17.91
N GLU A 63 29.34 -16.99 18.29
CA GLU A 63 28.70 -18.19 18.83
C GLU A 63 28.11 -17.95 20.23
N GLU A 64 28.80 -17.19 21.10
CA GLU A 64 28.32 -16.83 22.45
C GLU A 64 27.16 -15.81 22.41
N GLN A 65 27.09 -14.91 21.41
CA GLN A 65 26.01 -13.92 21.27
C GLN A 65 24.72 -14.46 20.62
N MET A 66 24.78 -15.62 19.96
CA MET A 66 23.62 -16.22 19.28
C MET A 66 22.56 -16.79 20.24
N HIS A 67 22.86 -16.88 21.55
CA HIS A 67 21.93 -17.46 22.52
C HIS A 67 20.91 -16.50 23.13
N PHE A 68 21.06 -15.18 23.00
CA PHE A 68 20.07 -14.21 23.50
C PHE A 68 20.11 -12.90 22.72
N ARG A 69 19.16 -12.68 21.79
CA ARG A 69 18.49 -11.38 21.48
C ARG A 69 17.67 -11.43 20.18
N SER A 70 16.64 -10.58 20.14
CA SER A 70 15.57 -10.51 19.11
C SER A 70 16.06 -10.23 17.68
N GLN A 71 15.29 -10.68 16.67
CA GLN A 71 15.61 -10.59 15.22
C GLN A 71 15.99 -9.18 14.74
N LYS A 72 15.43 -8.13 15.33
CA LYS A 72 15.64 -6.73 14.91
C LYS A 72 17.10 -6.25 15.07
N GLN A 73 17.85 -6.84 16.00
CA GLN A 73 19.28 -6.53 16.17
C GLN A 73 20.18 -7.42 15.30
N ARG A 74 19.68 -8.56 14.81
CA ARG A 74 20.41 -9.45 13.89
C ARG A 74 20.62 -8.79 12.52
N GLU A 75 19.62 -8.08 12.02
CA GLU A 75 19.69 -7.43 10.70
C GLU A 75 20.64 -6.23 10.69
N GLN A 76 20.72 -5.45 11.76
CA GLN A 76 21.66 -4.33 11.86
C GLN A 76 23.13 -4.78 11.92
N LEU A 77 23.41 -5.88 12.62
CA LEU A 77 24.75 -6.47 12.68
C LEU A 77 25.19 -7.08 11.35
N ILE A 78 24.27 -7.72 10.62
CA ILE A 78 24.53 -8.24 9.27
C ILE A 78 24.81 -7.07 8.29
N TYR A 79 24.11 -5.95 8.44
CA TYR A 79 24.36 -4.74 7.64
C TYR A 79 25.75 -4.15 7.93
N PHE A 80 26.16 -4.10 9.19
CA PHE A 80 27.49 -3.62 9.59
C PHE A 80 28.60 -4.54 9.05
N ALA A 81 28.42 -5.86 9.12
CA ALA A 81 29.38 -6.83 8.59
C ALA A 81 29.47 -6.83 7.06
N LYS A 82 28.36 -6.58 6.34
CA LYS A 82 28.34 -6.55 4.87
C LYS A 82 28.83 -5.24 4.26
N LEU A 83 28.78 -4.12 4.99
CA LEU A 83 29.19 -2.82 4.46
C LEU A 83 30.57 -2.39 4.95
N VAL A 84 30.89 -2.62 6.22
CA VAL A 84 32.10 -2.07 6.84
C VAL A 84 33.33 -2.93 6.54
N LEU A 85 33.21 -4.26 6.49
CA LEU A 85 34.36 -5.13 6.16
C LEU A 85 34.86 -4.96 4.72
N PRO A 86 34.01 -4.89 3.67
CA PRO A 86 34.49 -4.65 2.32
C PRO A 86 35.09 -3.26 2.16
N VAL A 87 34.50 -2.24 2.79
CA VAL A 87 35.02 -0.86 2.73
C VAL A 87 36.34 -0.72 3.48
N ALA A 88 36.49 -1.36 4.65
CA ALA A 88 37.76 -1.40 5.37
C ALA A 88 38.84 -2.19 4.61
N PHE A 89 38.47 -3.27 3.92
CA PHE A 89 39.38 -4.04 3.08
C PHE A 89 39.79 -3.26 1.82
N ILE A 90 38.85 -2.55 1.19
CA ILE A 90 39.10 -1.67 0.04
C ILE A 90 40.00 -0.50 0.46
N LEU A 91 39.72 0.18 1.57
CA LEU A 91 40.54 1.28 2.08
C LEU A 91 41.93 0.81 2.53
N GLY A 92 42.04 -0.36 3.16
CA GLY A 92 43.32 -0.99 3.50
C GLY A 92 44.15 -1.36 2.28
N ALA A 93 43.50 -1.92 1.24
CA ALA A 93 44.13 -2.18 -0.05
C ALA A 93 44.53 -0.88 -0.77
N TRP A 94 43.73 0.19 -0.65
CA TRP A 94 44.01 1.51 -1.22
C TRP A 94 45.21 2.17 -0.54
N CYS A 95 45.31 2.10 0.79
CA CYS A 95 46.47 2.57 1.56
C CYS A 95 47.75 1.78 1.26
N TRP A 96 47.64 0.46 1.00
CA TRP A 96 48.77 -0.37 0.57
C TRP A 96 49.22 -0.04 -0.86
N LEU A 97 48.28 0.21 -1.78
CA LEU A 97 48.51 0.61 -3.18
C LEU A 97 49.16 2.00 -3.33
N TRP A 98 48.89 2.93 -2.40
CA TRP A 98 49.54 4.25 -2.39
C TRP A 98 50.98 4.22 -1.86
N ARG A 99 51.42 3.08 -1.30
CA ARG A 99 52.75 2.91 -0.69
C ARG A 99 53.75 2.16 -1.56
N THR A 100 53.34 1.63 -2.72
CA THR A 100 54.22 0.84 -3.61
C THR A 100 54.37 1.53 -4.97
N GLU A 101 55.60 1.91 -5.31
CA GLU A 101 55.97 2.61 -6.57
C GLU A 101 56.08 1.67 -7.79
N ALA A 102 55.21 0.66 -7.92
CA ALA A 102 55.23 -0.24 -9.08
C ALA A 102 54.09 0.08 -10.05
N VAL A 103 54.42 0.76 -11.15
CA VAL A 103 53.46 1.26 -12.16
C VAL A 103 52.81 0.12 -12.97
N ASP A 104 53.43 -1.06 -13.05
CA ASP A 104 52.99 -2.16 -13.94
C ASP A 104 51.85 -3.05 -13.39
N THR A 105 51.58 -3.02 -12.08
CA THR A 105 50.51 -3.85 -11.47
C THR A 105 49.13 -3.17 -11.49
N ARG A 106 49.05 -1.87 -11.79
CA ARG A 106 47.78 -1.11 -11.84
C ARG A 106 46.90 -1.48 -13.03
N GLY A 107 47.51 -1.79 -14.19
CA GLY A 107 46.78 -2.17 -15.41
C GLY A 107 46.11 -3.55 -15.32
N SER A 108 46.80 -4.53 -14.70
CA SER A 108 46.29 -5.89 -14.54
C SER A 108 45.18 -5.99 -13.50
N ILE A 109 45.23 -5.18 -12.43
CA ILE A 109 44.18 -5.19 -11.40
C ILE A 109 42.94 -4.42 -11.88
N MET A 110 43.09 -3.33 -12.64
CA MET A 110 41.96 -2.65 -13.27
C MET A 110 41.26 -3.52 -14.31
N SER A 111 41.99 -4.38 -15.04
CA SER A 111 41.37 -5.34 -15.97
C SER A 111 40.59 -6.44 -15.23
N VAL A 112 41.10 -6.92 -14.09
CA VAL A 112 40.41 -7.89 -13.24
C VAL A 112 39.19 -7.28 -12.55
N LEU A 113 39.27 -6.02 -12.07
CA LEU A 113 38.13 -5.31 -11.52
C LEU A 113 37.07 -4.99 -12.58
N ASN A 114 37.47 -4.62 -13.80
CA ASN A 114 36.53 -4.49 -14.92
C ASN A 114 35.94 -5.83 -15.34
N SER A 115 36.71 -6.92 -15.30
CA SER A 115 36.22 -8.27 -15.62
C SER A 115 35.31 -8.82 -14.53
N ALA A 116 35.55 -8.47 -13.26
CA ALA A 116 34.67 -8.80 -12.14
C ALA A 116 33.41 -7.93 -12.14
N ALA A 117 33.50 -6.65 -12.48
CA ALA A 117 32.35 -5.77 -12.69
C ALA A 117 31.53 -6.21 -13.91
N GLN A 118 32.17 -6.59 -15.01
CA GLN A 118 31.51 -7.17 -16.19
C GLN A 118 30.96 -8.56 -15.90
N GLY A 119 31.62 -9.37 -15.07
CA GLY A 119 31.10 -10.67 -14.60
C GLY A 119 29.89 -10.53 -13.68
N PHE A 120 29.85 -9.49 -12.84
CA PHE A 120 28.71 -9.15 -12.00
C PHE A 120 27.54 -8.58 -12.81
N LEU A 121 27.83 -7.82 -13.88
CA LEU A 121 26.83 -7.34 -14.84
C LEU A 121 26.36 -8.45 -15.79
N ALA A 122 27.22 -9.43 -16.13
CA ALA A 122 26.92 -10.55 -17.02
C ALA A 122 26.26 -11.75 -16.32
N GLN A 123 26.16 -11.75 -14.98
CA GLN A 123 25.40 -12.72 -14.19
C GLN A 123 23.93 -12.34 -13.96
N GLN A 124 23.42 -11.28 -14.60
CA GLN A 124 21.98 -11.11 -14.72
C GLN A 124 21.48 -12.07 -15.82
N PRO A 125 20.63 -13.06 -15.51
CA PRO A 125 20.01 -13.88 -16.55
C PRO A 125 19.33 -12.93 -17.54
N GLY A 126 19.50 -13.19 -18.84
CA GLY A 126 19.04 -12.30 -19.92
C GLY A 126 17.72 -11.62 -19.57
N ASN A 127 17.77 -10.29 -19.45
CA ASN A 127 16.86 -9.42 -18.69
C ASN A 127 15.45 -9.33 -19.31
N ALA A 128 14.77 -10.46 -19.45
CA ALA A 128 13.39 -10.54 -19.91
C ALA A 128 12.51 -9.94 -18.81
N LYS A 129 11.82 -8.85 -19.15
CA LYS A 129 10.88 -8.19 -18.25
C LYS A 129 9.79 -9.18 -17.83
N ILE A 130 9.31 -9.03 -16.59
CA ILE A 130 8.16 -9.78 -16.10
C ILE A 130 6.90 -9.19 -16.73
N THR A 131 6.15 -10.01 -17.45
CA THR A 131 4.93 -9.63 -18.18
C THR A 131 3.70 -10.31 -17.56
N PRO A 132 3.22 -9.87 -16.39
CA PRO A 132 2.07 -10.50 -15.76
C PRO A 132 0.82 -10.29 -16.62
N LYS A 133 0.05 -11.35 -16.84
CA LYS A 133 -1.30 -11.26 -17.41
C LYS A 133 -2.23 -10.53 -16.43
N VAL A 134 -2.06 -10.78 -15.13
CA VAL A 134 -2.81 -10.15 -14.06
C VAL A 134 -1.86 -9.58 -13.01
N LEU A 135 -2.00 -8.30 -12.72
CA LEU A 135 -1.45 -7.64 -11.54
C LEU A 135 -2.58 -7.44 -10.51
N LEU A 136 -2.56 -8.24 -9.46
CA LEU A 136 -3.44 -8.10 -8.31
C LEU A 136 -2.86 -7.03 -7.37
N ILE A 137 -3.71 -6.12 -6.91
CA ILE A 137 -3.34 -5.10 -5.93
C ILE A 137 -4.15 -5.32 -4.64
N ALA A 138 -3.44 -5.41 -3.52
CA ALA A 138 -4.01 -5.37 -2.18
C ALA A 138 -3.47 -4.13 -1.43
N MET A 139 -4.18 -3.64 -0.42
CA MET A 139 -3.79 -2.42 0.28
C MET A 139 -2.90 -2.74 1.50
N PHE A 140 -3.16 -3.84 2.21
CA PHE A 140 -2.37 -4.23 3.39
C PHE A 140 -2.38 -5.74 3.68
N TYR A 141 -1.70 -6.14 4.76
CA TYR A 141 -1.47 -7.55 5.11
C TYR A 141 -2.75 -8.39 5.16
N GLU A 142 -3.80 -7.94 5.85
CA GLU A 142 -5.01 -8.73 6.07
C GLU A 142 -5.75 -9.05 4.77
N GLU A 143 -5.68 -8.14 3.79
CA GLU A 143 -6.22 -8.33 2.44
C GLU A 143 -5.35 -9.26 1.61
N SER A 144 -4.02 -9.18 1.76
CA SER A 144 -3.08 -10.05 1.05
C SER A 144 -2.96 -11.47 1.64
N ARG A 145 -3.35 -11.66 2.91
CA ARG A 145 -3.13 -12.90 3.66
C ARG A 145 -3.73 -14.13 3.00
N ASN A 146 -4.95 -14.03 2.45
CA ASN A 146 -5.59 -15.17 1.77
C ASN A 146 -4.84 -15.56 0.49
N TRP A 147 -4.27 -14.59 -0.22
CA TRP A 147 -3.48 -14.80 -1.44
C TRP A 147 -2.10 -15.40 -1.16
N LEU A 148 -1.48 -14.99 -0.05
CA LEU A 148 -0.16 -15.44 0.38
C LEU A 148 -0.20 -16.67 1.30
N SER A 149 -1.39 -17.18 1.60
CA SER A 149 -1.57 -18.41 2.38
C SER A 149 -1.04 -19.62 1.61
N PRO A 150 -0.45 -20.63 2.28
CA PRO A 150 -0.11 -21.91 1.65
C PRO A 150 -1.30 -22.57 0.93
N ASP A 151 -2.52 -22.35 1.43
CA ASP A 151 -3.75 -22.92 0.86
C ASP A 151 -4.33 -22.10 -0.31
N SER A 152 -3.64 -21.04 -0.74
CA SER A 152 -4.05 -20.23 -1.88
C SER A 152 -4.04 -21.05 -3.17
N ALA A 153 -5.00 -20.79 -4.06
CA ALA A 153 -4.99 -21.39 -5.40
C ALA A 153 -3.88 -20.83 -6.29
N LEU A 154 -3.32 -19.67 -5.93
CA LEU A 154 -2.19 -19.03 -6.60
C LEU A 154 -0.98 -19.06 -5.69
N GLN A 155 0.12 -19.66 -6.16
CA GLN A 155 1.35 -19.82 -5.40
C GLN A 155 2.39 -18.82 -5.91
N PHE A 156 2.73 -17.84 -5.06
CA PHE A 156 3.70 -16.80 -5.37
C PHE A 156 5.11 -17.19 -4.87
N SER A 157 5.78 -18.07 -5.61
CA SER A 157 7.11 -18.61 -5.28
C SER A 157 8.24 -17.59 -5.44
N ARG A 158 8.04 -16.55 -6.26
CA ARG A 158 9.06 -15.55 -6.58
C ARG A 158 8.76 -14.23 -5.85
N LYS A 159 9.83 -13.53 -5.47
CA LYS A 159 9.76 -12.18 -4.90
C LYS A 159 10.67 -11.25 -5.69
N VAL A 160 10.16 -10.08 -6.03
CA VAL A 160 10.88 -9.07 -6.80
C VAL A 160 10.88 -7.80 -5.98
N CYS A 161 12.04 -7.42 -5.46
CA CYS A 161 12.18 -6.18 -4.71
C CYS A 161 12.14 -4.99 -5.67
N VAL A 162 11.25 -4.03 -5.41
CA VAL A 162 11.14 -2.79 -6.19
C VAL A 162 11.36 -1.60 -5.23
N PRO A 163 12.41 -0.78 -5.45
CA PRO A 163 12.63 0.40 -4.64
C PRO A 163 11.45 1.39 -4.71
N GLY A 164 11.10 1.99 -3.57
CA GLY A 164 10.03 2.99 -3.49
C GLY A 164 8.65 2.44 -3.13
N LEU A 165 8.50 1.11 -2.99
CA LEU A 165 7.30 0.51 -2.43
C LEU A 165 7.14 0.85 -0.93
N ALA A 166 5.89 0.75 -0.45
CA ALA A 166 5.55 1.03 0.94
C ALA A 166 6.36 0.17 1.93
N ARG A 167 6.67 0.78 3.08
CA ARG A 167 7.41 0.10 4.15
C ARG A 167 6.64 -1.11 4.67
N GLY A 168 7.32 -2.26 4.78
CA GLY A 168 6.73 -3.55 5.13
C GLY A 168 6.15 -4.32 3.94
N TYR A 169 6.17 -3.73 2.74
CA TYR A 169 5.66 -4.30 1.49
C TYR A 169 6.65 -4.08 0.32
N GLU A 170 7.94 -4.32 0.58
CA GLU A 170 9.03 -4.00 -0.36
C GLU A 170 9.18 -4.98 -1.53
N ASP A 171 8.43 -6.08 -1.51
CA ASP A 171 8.46 -7.14 -2.51
C ASP A 171 7.15 -7.20 -3.31
N ILE A 172 7.27 -7.36 -4.63
CA ILE A 172 6.19 -7.84 -5.49
C ILE A 172 6.26 -9.36 -5.52
N HIS A 173 5.16 -9.99 -5.16
CA HIS A 173 5.01 -11.43 -5.13
C HIS A 173 4.61 -11.92 -6.52
N VAL A 174 5.35 -12.87 -7.08
CA VAL A 174 5.15 -13.32 -8.47
C VAL A 174 5.01 -14.84 -8.48
N THR A 175 4.03 -15.33 -9.24
CA THR A 175 3.88 -16.76 -9.51
C THR A 175 5.09 -17.30 -10.26
N GLU A 176 5.37 -18.60 -10.17
CA GLU A 176 6.55 -19.20 -10.83
C GLU A 176 6.58 -18.85 -12.34
N THR A 177 5.44 -18.98 -13.01
CA THR A 177 5.26 -18.69 -14.44
C THR A 177 5.41 -17.21 -14.79
N GLY A 178 5.27 -16.31 -13.80
CA GLY A 178 5.23 -14.86 -14.02
C GLY A 178 3.88 -14.33 -14.51
N GLU A 179 2.86 -15.17 -14.65
CA GLU A 179 1.56 -14.78 -15.23
C GLU A 179 0.70 -13.95 -14.27
N VAL A 180 0.85 -14.17 -12.97
CA VAL A 180 0.18 -13.38 -11.93
C VAL A 180 1.22 -12.79 -10.98
N ALA A 181 1.07 -11.51 -10.68
CA ALA A 181 1.82 -10.80 -9.66
C ALA A 181 0.87 -10.13 -8.67
N LEU A 182 1.29 -10.05 -7.40
CA LEU A 182 0.59 -9.41 -6.31
C LEU A 182 1.47 -8.29 -5.73
N LEU A 183 0.94 -7.08 -5.73
CA LEU A 183 1.52 -5.92 -5.08
C LEU A 183 0.67 -5.55 -3.85
N VAL A 184 1.33 -5.27 -2.72
CA VAL A 184 0.68 -4.65 -1.56
C VAL A 184 1.13 -3.19 -1.49
N VAL A 185 0.18 -2.25 -1.58
CA VAL A 185 0.52 -0.83 -1.81
C VAL A 185 0.66 0.02 -0.54
N GLY A 186 0.21 -0.49 0.60
CA GLY A 186 0.05 0.28 1.83
C GLY A 186 -1.27 1.05 1.85
N THR A 187 -1.73 1.40 3.05
CA THR A 187 -3.01 2.09 3.25
C THR A 187 -2.90 3.59 2.98
N ALA A 188 -4.03 4.21 2.61
CA ALA A 188 -4.18 5.62 2.28
C ALA A 188 -3.56 6.06 0.93
N LEU A 189 -4.12 7.13 0.37
CA LEU A 189 -3.84 7.61 -0.99
C LEU A 189 -2.34 7.85 -1.25
N ILE A 190 -1.59 8.36 -0.26
CA ILE A 190 -0.16 8.68 -0.43
C ILE A 190 0.67 7.40 -0.64
N ASN A 191 0.49 6.38 0.21
CA ASN A 191 1.23 5.13 0.06
C ASN A 191 0.83 4.41 -1.23
N ALA A 192 -0.47 4.40 -1.53
CA ALA A 192 -0.99 3.84 -2.77
C ALA A 192 -0.35 4.50 -4.01
N SER A 193 -0.31 5.83 -4.05
CA SER A 193 0.29 6.63 -5.14
C SER A 193 1.79 6.36 -5.31
N LEU A 194 2.55 6.32 -4.21
CA LEU A 194 3.99 6.07 -4.25
C LEU A 194 4.30 4.64 -4.71
N SER A 195 3.62 3.65 -4.15
CA SER A 195 3.83 2.23 -4.48
C SER A 195 3.46 1.93 -5.95
N ILE A 196 2.32 2.43 -6.44
CA ILE A 196 1.95 2.21 -7.84
C ILE A 196 2.91 2.93 -8.79
N SER A 197 3.35 4.14 -8.46
CA SER A 197 4.34 4.88 -9.27
C SER A 197 5.69 4.15 -9.34
N ALA A 198 6.15 3.58 -8.22
CA ALA A 198 7.36 2.77 -8.18
C ALA A 198 7.26 1.54 -9.09
N LEU A 199 6.13 0.83 -9.09
CA LEU A 199 5.89 -0.27 -10.03
C LEU A 199 5.89 0.22 -11.48
N LEU A 200 5.09 1.25 -11.80
CA LEU A 200 4.88 1.73 -13.18
C LEU A 200 6.14 2.34 -13.82
N THR A 201 7.11 2.75 -13.01
CA THR A 201 8.40 3.26 -13.47
C THR A 201 9.52 2.22 -13.43
N SER A 202 9.28 1.05 -12.82
CA SER A 202 10.27 -0.02 -12.73
C SER A 202 10.59 -0.60 -14.11
N PRO A 203 11.88 -0.75 -14.47
CA PRO A 203 12.26 -1.37 -15.74
C PRO A 203 12.07 -2.89 -15.74
N LEU A 204 11.74 -3.48 -14.59
CA LEU A 204 11.63 -4.93 -14.39
C LEU A 204 10.34 -5.52 -14.98
N PHE A 205 9.34 -4.68 -15.25
CA PHE A 205 8.02 -5.11 -15.70
C PHE A 205 7.66 -4.55 -17.07
N ASP A 206 6.90 -5.33 -17.84
CA ASP A 206 6.16 -4.85 -18.99
C ASP A 206 4.67 -5.11 -18.72
N LEU A 207 3.92 -4.02 -18.55
CA LEU A 207 2.55 -4.01 -18.08
C LEU A 207 1.55 -3.61 -19.19
N THR A 208 2.02 -3.54 -20.44
CA THR A 208 1.25 -3.02 -21.58
C THR A 208 -0.03 -3.82 -21.86
N LYS A 209 -0.06 -5.11 -21.51
CA LYS A 209 -1.23 -5.99 -21.65
C LYS A 209 -1.81 -6.47 -20.32
N SER A 210 -1.27 -6.05 -19.18
CA SER A 210 -1.67 -6.54 -17.87
C SER A 210 -3.08 -6.07 -17.50
N TYR A 211 -3.85 -6.97 -16.88
CA TYR A 211 -5.07 -6.59 -16.17
C TYR A 211 -4.73 -6.20 -14.74
N PHE A 212 -5.22 -5.05 -14.30
CA PHE A 212 -5.07 -4.58 -12.93
C PHE A 212 -6.34 -4.92 -12.17
N VAL A 213 -6.23 -5.78 -11.17
CA VAL A 213 -7.36 -6.16 -10.31
C VAL A 213 -7.11 -5.52 -8.95
N LEU A 214 -7.76 -4.38 -8.71
CA LEU A 214 -7.68 -3.64 -7.47
C LEU A 214 -8.65 -4.27 -6.47
N THR A 215 -8.11 -4.84 -5.39
CA THR A 215 -8.91 -5.52 -4.37
C THR A 215 -8.65 -4.93 -3.00
N GLY A 216 -9.72 -4.64 -2.27
CA GLY A 216 -9.61 -4.28 -0.86
C GLY A 216 -10.93 -4.41 -0.12
N ILE A 217 -10.88 -4.35 1.20
CA ILE A 217 -12.08 -4.21 2.02
C ILE A 217 -12.59 -2.77 1.98
N ALA A 218 -13.81 -2.57 2.47
CA ALA A 218 -14.50 -1.30 2.45
C ALA A 218 -15.51 -1.18 3.61
N GLY A 219 -15.82 0.06 3.97
CA GLY A 219 -17.07 0.39 4.63
C GLY A 219 -18.20 0.34 3.60
N VAL A 220 -19.35 -0.25 3.94
CA VAL A 220 -20.50 -0.36 3.05
C VAL A 220 -21.59 0.64 3.42
N ASN A 221 -22.20 1.26 2.41
CA ASN A 221 -23.40 2.06 2.57
C ASN A 221 -24.59 1.13 2.86
N PRO A 222 -25.21 1.21 4.05
CA PRO A 222 -26.31 0.32 4.45
C PRO A 222 -27.57 0.48 3.59
N LYS A 223 -27.69 1.55 2.80
CA LYS A 223 -28.78 1.72 1.82
C LYS A 223 -28.65 0.78 0.63
N ARG A 224 -27.44 0.31 0.32
CA ARG A 224 -27.14 -0.42 -0.93
C ARG A 224 -26.82 -1.89 -0.70
N ALA A 225 -26.04 -2.21 0.33
CA ALA A 225 -25.57 -3.56 0.57
C ALA A 225 -25.29 -3.82 2.05
N THR A 226 -24.64 -4.95 2.33
CA THR A 226 -24.37 -5.39 3.69
C THR A 226 -22.97 -5.98 3.88
N ILE A 227 -22.55 -6.12 5.14
CA ILE A 227 -21.30 -6.76 5.56
C ILE A 227 -21.15 -8.14 4.91
N GLY A 228 -19.97 -8.40 4.35
CA GLY A 228 -19.62 -9.60 3.61
C GLY A 228 -19.92 -9.53 2.11
N SER A 229 -20.72 -8.56 1.65
CA SER A 229 -21.00 -8.39 0.22
C SER A 229 -19.77 -7.92 -0.55
N VAL A 230 -19.72 -8.21 -1.85
CA VAL A 230 -18.63 -7.81 -2.75
C VAL A 230 -19.18 -7.01 -3.91
N ALA A 231 -18.72 -5.76 -4.04
CA ALA A 231 -19.14 -4.84 -5.09
C ALA A 231 -18.07 -4.70 -6.18
N PHE A 232 -18.55 -4.62 -7.43
CA PHE A 232 -17.76 -4.37 -8.62
C PHE A 232 -18.08 -2.98 -9.16
N ALA A 233 -17.07 -2.12 -9.18
CA ALA A 233 -17.25 -0.69 -9.43
C ALA A 233 -17.09 -0.32 -10.89
N LYS A 234 -17.91 0.62 -11.35
CA LYS A 234 -17.73 1.32 -12.62
C LYS A 234 -17.10 2.70 -12.39
N PHE A 235 -17.43 3.36 -11.28
CA PHE A 235 -16.85 4.63 -10.87
C PHE A 235 -16.01 4.49 -9.59
N ALA A 236 -14.94 5.27 -9.54
CA ALA A 236 -14.23 5.62 -8.32
C ALA A 236 -14.25 7.13 -8.13
N VAL A 237 -14.73 7.61 -7.00
CA VAL A 237 -14.93 9.04 -6.72
C VAL A 237 -14.10 9.45 -5.51
N GLN A 238 -13.20 10.41 -5.66
CA GLN A 238 -12.50 11.02 -4.53
C GLN A 238 -13.39 12.11 -3.95
N VAL A 239 -13.86 11.90 -2.72
CA VAL A 239 -14.88 12.75 -2.09
C VAL A 239 -14.32 13.69 -1.04
N ASP A 240 -13.02 13.68 -0.79
CA ASP A 240 -12.39 14.51 0.24
C ASP A 240 -11.61 15.71 -0.29
N THR A 241 -11.55 15.89 -1.62
CA THR A 241 -11.01 17.09 -2.28
C THR A 241 -12.03 18.23 -2.24
N GLN A 242 -12.39 18.63 -1.02
CA GLN A 242 -13.41 19.63 -0.71
C GLN A 242 -12.92 20.57 0.40
N LEU A 243 -13.59 21.71 0.56
CA LEU A 243 -13.46 22.52 1.77
C LEU A 243 -14.15 21.78 2.93
N GLU A 244 -13.47 21.69 4.07
CA GLU A 244 -14.05 21.21 5.33
C GLU A 244 -14.15 22.36 6.33
N PHE A 245 -15.36 22.66 6.77
CA PHE A 245 -15.66 23.62 7.81
C PHE A 245 -15.87 22.90 9.14
N ASP A 246 -15.41 23.53 10.24
CA ASP A 246 -15.61 22.99 11.59
C ASP A 246 -17.09 22.77 11.84
N ALA A 247 -17.47 21.55 12.25
CA ALA A 247 -18.86 21.14 12.41
C ALA A 247 -19.69 22.04 13.36
N ARG A 248 -19.04 22.81 14.24
CA ARG A 248 -19.71 23.77 15.17
C ARG A 248 -20.06 25.09 14.52
N GLU A 249 -19.48 25.38 13.36
CA GLU A 249 -19.64 26.63 12.58
C GLU A 249 -20.48 26.42 11.33
N VAL A 250 -20.87 25.16 11.04
CA VAL A 250 -21.67 24.79 9.87
C VAL A 250 -23.12 25.27 10.03
N PRO A 251 -23.65 26.07 9.08
CA PRO A 251 -25.06 26.41 9.03
C PRO A 251 -25.96 25.17 8.90
N GLU A 252 -27.12 25.17 9.57
CA GLU A 252 -28.02 24.02 9.61
C GLU A 252 -28.50 23.61 8.21
N GLU A 253 -28.70 24.58 7.32
CA GLU A 253 -29.17 24.41 5.95
C GLU A 253 -28.17 23.68 5.03
N TRP A 254 -26.87 23.64 5.36
CA TRP A 254 -25.87 22.94 4.55
C TRP A 254 -25.92 21.42 4.76
N GLY A 255 -26.44 20.97 5.91
CA GLY A 255 -26.50 19.56 6.32
C GLY A 255 -25.15 18.93 6.70
N SER A 256 -24.03 19.41 6.15
CA SER A 256 -22.66 18.99 6.48
C SER A 256 -21.66 20.14 6.27
N GLY A 257 -20.47 20.01 6.85
CA GLY A 257 -19.38 20.97 6.68
C GLY A 257 -18.53 20.80 5.42
N TYR A 258 -18.95 19.96 4.47
CA TYR A 258 -18.21 19.76 3.21
C TYR A 258 -18.80 20.59 2.08
N VAL A 259 -17.94 21.36 1.41
CA VAL A 259 -18.31 22.16 0.23
C VAL A 259 -17.27 21.94 -0.87
N PRO A 260 -17.68 21.54 -2.10
CA PRO A 260 -16.76 21.41 -3.22
C PRO A 260 -15.96 22.69 -3.48
N MET A 261 -14.69 22.56 -3.83
CA MET A 261 -13.81 23.72 -4.02
C MET A 261 -14.31 24.61 -5.17
N GLY A 262 -14.47 25.90 -4.89
CA GLY A 262 -14.97 26.87 -5.86
C GLY A 262 -16.48 26.77 -6.15
N ALA A 263 -17.23 25.95 -5.42
CA ALA A 263 -18.69 25.93 -5.48
C ALA A 263 -19.30 26.93 -4.49
N ASP A 264 -20.51 27.42 -4.81
CA ASP A 264 -21.27 28.31 -3.93
C ASP A 264 -22.08 27.52 -2.88
N MET A 265 -22.43 26.26 -3.18
CA MET A 265 -23.25 25.39 -2.32
C MET A 265 -22.69 23.96 -2.23
N PRO A 266 -22.97 23.21 -1.12
CA PRO A 266 -22.47 21.85 -0.91
C PRO A 266 -22.83 20.80 -1.98
N ASP A 267 -23.88 21.04 -2.77
CA ASP A 267 -24.45 20.10 -3.74
C ASP A 267 -24.21 20.49 -5.20
N GLN A 268 -23.16 21.27 -5.45
CA GLN A 268 -22.74 21.71 -6.78
C GLN A 268 -21.45 21.02 -7.24
N PHE A 269 -21.19 21.05 -8.54
CA PHE A 269 -19.92 20.57 -9.07
C PHE A 269 -18.81 21.60 -8.73
N PRO A 270 -17.58 21.17 -8.38
CA PRO A 270 -16.50 22.08 -8.03
C PRO A 270 -16.11 22.97 -9.21
N GLY A 271 -15.94 24.27 -8.95
CA GLY A 271 -15.34 25.20 -9.91
C GLY A 271 -13.82 25.04 -10.04
N ILE A 272 -13.20 24.28 -9.14
CA ILE A 272 -11.76 24.02 -9.08
C ILE A 272 -11.54 22.51 -8.89
N VAL A 273 -10.79 21.88 -9.80
CA VAL A 273 -10.54 20.43 -9.78
C VAL A 273 -9.05 20.11 -9.86
N HIS A 274 -8.71 18.87 -9.49
CA HIS A 274 -7.35 18.34 -9.40
C HIS A 274 -7.10 17.18 -10.38
N GLY A 275 -8.14 16.67 -11.05
CA GLY A 275 -8.07 15.58 -12.01
C GLY A 275 -8.24 14.17 -11.42
N SER A 276 -8.30 14.06 -10.09
CA SER A 276 -8.51 12.78 -9.40
C SER A 276 -9.94 12.58 -8.87
N GLU A 277 -10.83 13.55 -9.10
CA GLU A 277 -12.19 13.57 -8.55
C GLU A 277 -12.99 12.33 -8.95
N VAL A 278 -12.95 11.95 -10.23
CA VAL A 278 -13.74 10.82 -10.75
C VAL A 278 -12.97 10.09 -11.82
N PHE A 279 -12.98 8.76 -11.74
CA PHE A 279 -12.59 7.88 -12.82
C PHE A 279 -13.75 6.94 -13.20
N GLU A 280 -14.00 6.78 -14.49
CA GLU A 280 -14.88 5.74 -15.04
C GLU A 280 -14.05 4.58 -15.59
N LEU A 281 -14.47 3.35 -15.26
CA LEU A 281 -13.81 2.09 -15.65
C LEU A 281 -14.61 1.35 -16.72
N ASN A 282 -13.97 0.37 -17.34
CA ASN A 282 -14.55 -0.41 -18.43
C ASN A 282 -15.76 -1.25 -17.97
N ALA A 283 -16.97 -0.84 -18.38
CA ALA A 283 -18.21 -1.50 -17.99
C ALA A 283 -18.24 -2.96 -18.46
N ASN A 284 -17.75 -3.28 -19.66
CA ASN A 284 -17.75 -4.66 -20.17
C ASN A 284 -16.83 -5.59 -19.37
N LEU A 285 -15.69 -5.09 -18.90
CA LEU A 285 -14.80 -5.85 -18.03
C LEU A 285 -15.45 -6.10 -16.66
N ARG A 286 -16.08 -5.07 -16.10
CA ARG A 286 -16.84 -5.13 -14.84
C ARG A 286 -18.01 -6.10 -14.93
N ASP A 287 -18.78 -6.07 -16.01
CA ASP A 287 -19.94 -6.94 -16.24
C ASP A 287 -19.52 -8.40 -16.43
N TYR A 288 -18.43 -8.64 -17.18
CA TYR A 288 -17.82 -9.97 -17.24
C TYR A 288 -17.41 -10.47 -15.85
N ALA A 289 -16.65 -9.66 -15.10
CA ALA A 289 -16.15 -10.04 -13.79
C ALA A 289 -17.31 -10.36 -12.82
N LEU A 290 -18.36 -9.54 -12.85
CA LEU A 290 -19.58 -9.77 -12.08
C LEU A 290 -20.27 -11.08 -12.47
N SER A 291 -20.34 -11.39 -13.77
CA SER A 291 -21.00 -12.62 -14.26
C SER A 291 -20.35 -13.89 -13.71
N VAL A 292 -19.03 -13.93 -13.65
CA VAL A 292 -18.28 -15.09 -13.11
C VAL A 292 -18.23 -15.08 -11.59
N ALA A 293 -18.17 -13.90 -10.95
CA ALA A 293 -18.13 -13.79 -9.50
C ALA A 293 -19.46 -14.14 -8.83
N LYS A 294 -20.60 -13.93 -9.50
CA LYS A 294 -21.94 -14.31 -9.01
C LYS A 294 -22.12 -15.82 -8.78
N THR A 295 -21.25 -16.66 -9.33
CA THR A 295 -21.30 -18.11 -9.08
C THR A 295 -20.60 -18.53 -7.78
N VAL A 296 -19.99 -17.58 -7.07
CA VAL A 296 -19.23 -17.85 -5.84
C VAL A 296 -20.17 -17.88 -4.66
N GLU A 297 -20.08 -18.94 -3.86
CA GLU A 297 -20.73 -19.00 -2.56
C GLU A 297 -19.97 -18.13 -1.56
N LEU A 298 -20.64 -17.09 -1.05
CA LEU A 298 -20.05 -16.16 -0.09
C LEU A 298 -20.07 -16.76 1.32
N THR A 299 -18.97 -16.59 2.03
CA THR A 299 -18.84 -16.91 3.46
C THR A 299 -19.44 -15.82 4.33
N ASP A 300 -19.88 -16.20 5.51
CA ASP A 300 -20.48 -15.29 6.48
C ASP A 300 -20.09 -15.68 7.92
N SER A 301 -20.39 -14.83 8.90
CA SER A 301 -20.16 -15.13 10.32
C SER A 301 -21.40 -14.87 11.17
N PRO A 302 -21.63 -15.65 12.25
CA PRO A 302 -22.73 -15.40 13.18
C PRO A 302 -22.72 -13.96 13.74
N LYS A 303 -21.53 -13.44 14.05
CA LYS A 303 -21.36 -12.08 14.59
C LYS A 303 -21.74 -11.00 13.56
N ALA A 304 -21.42 -11.21 12.28
CA ALA A 304 -21.88 -10.31 11.21
C ALA A 304 -23.39 -10.38 11.07
N ALA A 305 -24.00 -11.58 11.06
CA ALA A 305 -25.44 -11.76 10.99
C ALA A 305 -26.19 -11.09 12.16
N GLU A 306 -25.68 -11.21 13.38
CA GLU A 306 -26.20 -10.50 14.57
C GLU A 306 -26.14 -8.97 14.38
N HIS A 307 -25.03 -8.45 13.87
CA HIS A 307 -24.88 -7.02 13.62
C HIS A 307 -25.83 -6.53 12.52
N ARG A 308 -26.01 -7.30 11.44
CA ARG A 308 -26.97 -6.99 10.36
C ARG A 308 -28.41 -6.98 10.87
N ALA A 309 -28.76 -7.84 11.84
CA ALA A 309 -30.10 -7.89 12.41
C ALA A 309 -30.53 -6.58 13.09
N LEU A 310 -29.58 -5.75 13.56
CA LEU A 310 -29.87 -4.44 14.16
C LEU A 310 -30.48 -3.44 13.16
N TRP A 311 -30.31 -3.68 11.86
CA TRP A 311 -30.80 -2.79 10.80
C TRP A 311 -32.25 -3.11 10.37
N LYS A 312 -32.84 -4.18 10.91
CA LYS A 312 -34.24 -4.55 10.63
C LYS A 312 -35.17 -3.45 11.12
N ASN A 313 -36.26 -3.22 10.37
CA ASN A 313 -37.28 -2.22 10.68
C ASN A 313 -36.74 -0.78 10.78
N SER A 314 -35.66 -0.47 10.05
CA SER A 314 -35.20 0.91 9.89
C SER A 314 -36.36 1.81 9.40
N PRO A 315 -36.45 3.08 9.85
CA PRO A 315 -37.52 3.98 9.42
C PRO A 315 -37.62 4.06 7.89
N GLY A 316 -38.82 3.80 7.36
CA GLY A 316 -39.07 3.81 5.91
C GLY A 316 -38.35 2.71 5.14
N ASN A 317 -37.83 1.67 5.81
CA ASN A 317 -37.13 0.53 5.20
C ASN A 317 -35.87 0.94 4.41
N VAL A 318 -35.30 2.11 4.72
CA VAL A 318 -34.17 2.71 3.97
C VAL A 318 -32.89 1.87 4.06
N PHE A 319 -32.75 1.03 5.09
CA PHE A 319 -31.61 0.14 5.30
C PHE A 319 -31.95 -1.35 5.20
N ASP A 320 -33.02 -1.72 4.50
CA ASP A 320 -33.38 -3.13 4.29
C ASP A 320 -32.24 -3.95 3.68
N ALA A 321 -31.40 -3.34 2.83
CA ALA A 321 -30.23 -4.00 2.25
C ALA A 321 -29.22 -4.44 3.32
N ALA A 322 -29.00 -3.63 4.36
CA ALA A 322 -28.07 -3.92 5.45
C ALA A 322 -28.47 -5.16 6.27
N ALA A 323 -29.76 -5.50 6.33
CA ALA A 323 -30.26 -6.62 7.12
C ALA A 323 -30.26 -7.98 6.37
N ARG A 324 -29.89 -8.00 5.08
CA ARG A 324 -29.89 -9.21 4.23
C ARG A 324 -28.60 -10.03 4.41
N ASP A 325 -28.54 -11.17 3.75
CA ASP A 325 -27.32 -11.95 3.60
C ASP A 325 -26.39 -11.33 2.55
N PRO A 326 -25.06 -11.57 2.62
CA PRO A 326 -24.10 -10.99 1.69
C PRO A 326 -24.33 -11.48 0.25
N THR A 327 -24.12 -10.58 -0.72
CA THR A 327 -24.26 -10.89 -2.15
C THR A 327 -23.12 -10.30 -2.97
N VAL A 328 -23.00 -10.75 -4.23
CA VAL A 328 -22.14 -10.14 -5.24
C VAL A 328 -22.98 -9.18 -6.09
N LEU A 329 -22.57 -7.92 -6.18
CA LEU A 329 -23.35 -6.85 -6.80
C LEU A 329 -22.49 -5.83 -7.56
N GLU A 330 -23.15 -4.98 -8.33
CA GLU A 330 -22.56 -3.73 -8.83
C GLU A 330 -22.57 -2.69 -7.70
N GLY A 331 -21.58 -1.81 -7.68
CA GLY A 331 -21.55 -0.70 -6.73
C GLY A 331 -20.24 0.05 -6.78
N ASP A 332 -20.33 1.38 -6.75
CA ASP A 332 -19.19 2.26 -6.92
C ASP A 332 -18.50 2.60 -5.60
N VAL A 333 -17.25 3.03 -5.72
CA VAL A 333 -16.36 3.27 -4.58
C VAL A 333 -16.09 4.75 -4.41
N LEU A 334 -16.17 5.20 -3.16
CA LEU A 334 -15.78 6.55 -2.76
C LEU A 334 -14.47 6.48 -1.98
N SER A 335 -13.48 7.28 -2.35
CA SER A 335 -12.17 7.37 -1.71
C SER A 335 -12.03 8.63 -0.85
N SER A 336 -11.36 8.52 0.31
CA SER A 336 -10.98 9.66 1.16
C SER A 336 -9.69 9.36 1.95
N ASN A 337 -8.91 10.40 2.24
CA ASN A 337 -7.83 10.35 3.23
C ASN A 337 -8.38 10.22 4.66
N THR A 338 -9.56 10.76 4.92
CA THR A 338 -10.22 10.67 6.22
C THR A 338 -11.05 9.40 6.28
N PHE A 339 -10.85 8.59 7.32
CA PHE A 339 -11.71 7.44 7.58
C PHE A 339 -13.03 7.92 8.18
N TRP A 340 -14.02 8.21 7.33
CA TRP A 340 -15.28 8.80 7.76
C TRP A 340 -16.28 7.77 8.32
N HIS A 341 -17.13 8.20 9.25
CA HIS A 341 -18.23 7.40 9.75
C HIS A 341 -19.38 8.29 10.26
N GLY A 342 -20.62 8.00 9.84
CA GLY A 342 -21.83 8.67 10.36
C GLY A 342 -22.86 9.09 9.30
N HIS A 343 -24.09 9.34 9.73
CA HIS A 343 -25.21 9.61 8.80
C HIS A 343 -25.01 10.86 7.94
N ARG A 344 -24.74 12.02 8.57
CA ARG A 344 -24.64 13.33 7.90
C ARG A 344 -23.51 13.39 6.89
N ILE A 345 -22.30 12.98 7.29
CA ILE A 345 -21.14 12.96 6.40
C ILE A 345 -21.37 12.01 5.22
N SER A 346 -21.89 10.81 5.48
CA SER A 346 -22.09 9.85 4.40
C SER A 346 -23.28 10.19 3.49
N GLU A 347 -24.26 10.98 3.94
CA GLU A 347 -25.27 11.59 3.07
C GLU A 347 -24.69 12.73 2.21
N ALA A 348 -23.78 13.53 2.76
CA ALA A 348 -23.06 14.54 1.98
C ALA A 348 -22.19 13.89 0.90
N MET A 349 -21.44 12.83 1.24
CA MET A 349 -20.64 12.08 0.27
C MET A 349 -21.51 11.42 -0.81
N GLU A 350 -22.72 10.97 -0.47
CA GLU A 350 -23.70 10.45 -1.46
C GLU A 350 -24.13 11.54 -2.46
N LYS A 351 -24.38 12.76 -1.99
CA LYS A 351 -24.72 13.90 -2.86
C LYS A 351 -23.56 14.28 -3.77
N VAL A 352 -22.35 14.37 -3.22
CA VAL A 352 -21.12 14.68 -3.99
C VAL A 352 -20.91 13.65 -5.08
N ALA A 353 -20.96 12.35 -4.74
CA ALA A 353 -20.81 11.29 -5.75
C ALA A 353 -21.88 11.38 -6.84
N ARG A 354 -23.13 11.69 -6.50
CA ARG A 354 -24.21 11.90 -7.47
C ARG A 354 -23.91 13.07 -8.40
N VAL A 355 -23.48 14.21 -7.87
CA VAL A 355 -23.15 15.39 -8.68
C VAL A 355 -21.97 15.08 -9.61
N TYR A 356 -20.91 14.51 -9.05
CA TYR A 356 -19.64 14.29 -9.75
C TYR A 356 -19.78 13.29 -10.90
N THR A 357 -20.63 12.28 -10.72
CA THR A 357 -20.91 11.25 -11.73
C THR A 357 -22.11 11.58 -12.63
N SER A 358 -22.68 12.79 -12.53
CA SER A 358 -23.93 13.15 -13.23
C SER A 358 -25.08 12.15 -12.97
N GLY A 359 -25.16 11.64 -11.75
CA GLY A 359 -26.18 10.70 -11.28
C GLY A 359 -25.99 9.25 -11.72
N GLN A 360 -24.90 8.94 -12.42
CA GLN A 360 -24.64 7.59 -12.92
C GLN A 360 -23.99 6.68 -11.88
N GLY A 361 -23.29 7.26 -10.91
CA GLY A 361 -22.57 6.54 -9.87
C GLY A 361 -23.48 6.16 -8.71
N GLU A 362 -23.19 5.01 -8.11
CA GLU A 362 -23.92 4.44 -7.00
C GLU A 362 -23.01 4.21 -5.79
N TYR A 363 -23.04 5.13 -4.82
CA TYR A 363 -22.27 5.03 -3.58
C TYR A 363 -22.61 3.76 -2.79
N THR A 364 -21.74 2.76 -2.92
CA THR A 364 -21.90 1.46 -2.25
C THR A 364 -20.77 1.18 -1.27
N MET A 365 -19.53 1.51 -1.63
CA MET A 365 -18.34 1.18 -0.85
C MET A 365 -17.48 2.42 -0.56
N THR A 366 -16.78 2.40 0.57
CA THR A 366 -15.78 3.41 0.95
C THR A 366 -14.38 2.82 0.91
N ALA A 367 -13.40 3.62 0.53
CA ALA A 367 -11.99 3.23 0.43
C ALA A 367 -11.07 4.43 0.73
N GLN A 368 -9.75 4.18 0.74
CA GLN A 368 -8.75 5.24 0.87
C GLN A 368 -7.68 5.22 -0.22
N GLU A 369 -7.71 4.30 -1.18
CA GLU A 369 -6.60 4.09 -2.12
C GLU A 369 -6.98 4.25 -3.59
N ASP A 370 -8.24 4.01 -3.96
CA ASP A 370 -8.59 3.69 -5.35
C ASP A 370 -8.30 4.82 -6.33
N ASN A 371 -8.69 6.06 -5.98
CA ASN A 371 -8.44 7.21 -6.85
C ASN A 371 -6.93 7.50 -7.02
N ALA A 372 -6.09 7.21 -6.03
CA ALA A 372 -4.64 7.35 -6.15
C ALA A 372 -4.04 6.28 -7.08
N LEU A 373 -4.50 5.04 -6.97
CA LEU A 373 -4.09 3.95 -7.87
C LEU A 373 -4.49 4.26 -9.31
N LEU A 374 -5.73 4.71 -9.52
CA LEU A 374 -6.27 5.06 -10.82
C LEU A 374 -5.57 6.27 -11.44
N ALA A 375 -5.25 7.30 -10.66
CA ALA A 375 -4.47 8.44 -11.15
C ALA A 375 -3.07 8.01 -11.64
N GLY A 376 -2.38 7.15 -10.88
CA GLY A 376 -1.09 6.58 -11.31
C GLY A 376 -1.21 5.76 -12.59
N LEU A 377 -2.24 4.90 -12.69
CA LEU A 377 -2.50 4.07 -13.86
C LEU A 377 -2.90 4.90 -15.09
N LEU A 378 -3.67 5.97 -14.92
CA LEU A 378 -3.99 6.90 -15.99
C LEU A 378 -2.72 7.55 -16.54
N ASN A 379 -1.85 8.07 -15.66
CA ASN A 379 -0.59 8.68 -16.07
C ASN A 379 0.32 7.71 -16.84
N ALA A 380 0.32 6.43 -16.46
CA ALA A 380 1.04 5.39 -17.21
C ALA A 380 0.35 5.03 -18.54
N ALA A 381 -0.98 5.07 -18.61
CA ALA A 381 -1.73 4.83 -19.84
C ALA A 381 -1.45 5.91 -20.88
N LEU A 382 -1.39 7.17 -20.47
CA LEU A 382 -0.99 8.31 -21.33
C LEU A 382 0.43 8.15 -21.93
N GLN A 383 1.28 7.34 -21.28
CA GLN A 383 2.62 7.00 -21.76
C GLN A 383 2.67 5.67 -22.54
N GLY A 384 1.53 5.01 -22.75
CA GLY A 384 1.46 3.71 -23.41
C GLY A 384 2.07 2.56 -22.61
N LYS A 385 2.24 2.70 -21.29
CA LYS A 385 2.83 1.67 -20.42
C LYS A 385 1.81 0.68 -19.85
N VAL A 386 0.55 1.08 -19.77
CA VAL A 386 -0.58 0.25 -19.35
C VAL A 386 -1.79 0.57 -20.23
N ASP A 387 -2.76 -0.31 -20.24
CA ASP A 387 -4.05 -0.10 -20.91
C ASP A 387 -5.13 0.13 -19.85
N PHE A 388 -5.64 1.36 -19.75
CA PHE A 388 -6.62 1.75 -18.73
C PHE A 388 -7.94 0.97 -18.86
N SER A 389 -8.25 0.41 -20.04
CA SER A 389 -9.44 -0.42 -20.25
C SER A 389 -9.35 -1.79 -19.55
N ARG A 390 -8.19 -2.15 -18.99
CA ARG A 390 -7.90 -3.43 -18.32
C ARG A 390 -7.91 -3.33 -16.80
N ILE A 391 -8.52 -2.27 -16.25
CA ILE A 391 -8.57 -2.02 -14.83
C ILE A 391 -9.94 -2.46 -14.28
N LEU A 392 -9.91 -3.28 -13.23
CA LEU A 392 -11.08 -3.74 -12.50
C LEU A 392 -10.94 -3.37 -11.02
N LEU A 393 -12.00 -2.78 -10.46
CA LEU A 393 -12.05 -2.39 -9.06
C LEU A 393 -13.11 -3.20 -8.29
N ILE A 394 -12.65 -3.90 -7.26
CA ILE A 394 -13.46 -4.80 -6.43
C ILE A 394 -13.29 -4.43 -4.96
N ARG A 395 -14.39 -4.19 -4.26
CA ARG A 395 -14.38 -3.92 -2.82
C ARG A 395 -15.33 -4.85 -2.06
N SER A 396 -14.93 -5.31 -0.87
CA SER A 396 -15.75 -6.15 0.00
C SER A 396 -16.09 -5.49 1.34
N ALA A 397 -17.34 -5.63 1.79
CA ALA A 397 -17.85 -4.91 2.96
C ALA A 397 -17.35 -5.51 4.29
N SER A 398 -16.40 -4.86 4.98
CA SER A 398 -15.93 -5.27 6.32
C SER A 398 -16.73 -4.67 7.47
N ASN A 399 -17.35 -3.51 7.26
CA ASN A 399 -18.13 -2.77 8.25
C ASN A 399 -19.12 -1.84 7.53
N PHE A 400 -20.06 -1.25 8.27
CA PHE A 400 -20.90 -0.16 7.73
C PHE A 400 -20.17 1.19 7.85
N ASP A 401 -20.50 2.12 6.97
CA ASP A 401 -20.00 3.51 6.95
C ASP A 401 -20.72 4.43 7.96
N ARG A 402 -21.73 3.92 8.66
CA ARG A 402 -22.50 4.63 9.69
C ARG A 402 -23.13 3.63 10.68
N GLY A 403 -23.62 4.14 11.80
CA GLY A 403 -24.37 3.36 12.78
C GLY A 403 -25.78 3.00 12.30
N HIS A 404 -26.38 1.97 12.92
CA HIS A 404 -27.80 1.63 12.71
C HIS A 404 -28.75 2.66 13.34
N GLU A 405 -28.27 3.42 14.32
CA GLU A 405 -28.95 4.56 14.91
C GLU A 405 -28.20 5.85 14.56
N ASP A 406 -28.93 6.94 14.32
CA ASP A 406 -28.35 8.29 14.19
C ASP A 406 -28.06 8.87 15.58
N LYS A 407 -26.97 8.40 16.20
CA LYS A 407 -26.49 8.88 17.50
C LYS A 407 -24.97 9.03 17.52
N PRO A 408 -24.42 9.90 18.38
CA PRO A 408 -22.97 10.02 18.55
C PRO A 408 -22.32 8.68 18.92
N HIS A 409 -21.18 8.39 18.31
CA HIS A 409 -20.38 7.21 18.65
C HIS A 409 -19.54 7.45 19.90
N GLN A 410 -19.36 6.40 20.70
CA GLN A 410 -18.48 6.43 21.87
C GLN A 410 -17.06 5.98 21.51
N LEU A 411 -16.07 6.54 22.21
CA LEU A 411 -14.68 6.11 22.12
C LEU A 411 -14.34 5.16 23.28
N PRO A 412 -13.52 4.10 23.05
CA PRO A 412 -12.86 3.77 21.79
C PRO A 412 -13.82 3.21 20.73
N PHE A 413 -13.65 3.66 19.48
CA PHE A 413 -14.47 3.19 18.36
C PHE A 413 -14.11 1.75 18.00
N VAL A 414 -15.11 0.87 17.96
CA VAL A 414 -14.94 -0.53 17.55
C VAL A 414 -15.49 -0.70 16.14
N MET A 415 -14.58 -0.76 15.17
CA MET A 415 -14.90 -0.88 13.75
C MET A 415 -15.37 -2.29 13.36
N ASP A 416 -14.63 -3.32 13.80
CA ASP A 416 -15.00 -4.70 13.43
C ASP A 416 -16.12 -5.26 14.32
N LYS A 417 -17.28 -5.42 13.69
CA LYS A 417 -18.45 -6.07 14.27
C LYS A 417 -18.67 -7.47 13.69
N GLY A 418 -17.58 -8.18 13.37
CA GLY A 418 -17.58 -9.55 12.84
C GLY A 418 -17.51 -9.63 11.30
N GLY A 419 -17.24 -8.52 10.63
CA GLY A 419 -17.26 -8.42 9.18
C GLY A 419 -15.90 -8.58 8.50
N LEU A 420 -14.79 -8.34 9.21
CA LEU A 420 -13.44 -8.42 8.61
C LEU A 420 -13.13 -9.81 8.02
N GLY A 421 -13.44 -10.87 8.78
CA GLY A 421 -13.21 -12.25 8.35
C GLY A 421 -13.98 -12.62 7.07
N PRO A 422 -15.32 -12.55 7.08
CA PRO A 422 -16.13 -12.79 5.87
C PRO A 422 -15.73 -11.90 4.70
N SER A 423 -15.49 -10.60 4.93
CA SER A 423 -15.11 -9.66 3.88
C SER A 423 -13.82 -10.08 3.16
N THR A 424 -12.72 -10.28 3.89
CA THR A 424 -11.43 -10.67 3.30
C THR A 424 -11.49 -12.02 2.59
N ARG A 425 -12.30 -12.97 3.10
CA ARG A 425 -12.48 -14.28 2.46
C ARG A 425 -13.30 -14.16 1.17
N ASN A 426 -14.40 -13.41 1.19
CA ASN A 426 -15.27 -13.23 0.03
C ASN A 426 -14.59 -12.44 -1.08
N LEU A 427 -13.77 -11.45 -0.73
CA LEU A 427 -12.91 -10.73 -1.67
C LEU A 427 -11.97 -11.68 -2.41
N TYR A 428 -11.25 -12.53 -1.66
CA TYR A 428 -10.37 -13.54 -2.23
C TYR A 428 -11.13 -14.49 -3.17
N LEU A 429 -12.26 -15.06 -2.72
CA LEU A 429 -13.01 -16.05 -3.50
C LEU A 429 -13.53 -15.48 -4.82
N THR A 430 -14.10 -14.27 -4.77
CA THR A 430 -14.67 -13.60 -5.94
C THR A 430 -13.59 -13.12 -6.91
N ALA A 431 -12.55 -12.44 -6.43
CA ALA A 431 -11.45 -11.99 -7.28
C ALA A 431 -10.69 -13.17 -7.88
N LEU A 432 -10.47 -14.26 -7.14
CA LEU A 432 -9.80 -15.46 -7.66
C LEU A 432 -10.58 -16.04 -8.85
N LYS A 433 -11.91 -16.08 -8.76
CA LYS A 433 -12.76 -16.57 -9.84
C LYS A 433 -12.63 -15.73 -11.11
N VAL A 434 -12.51 -14.41 -10.96
CA VAL A 434 -12.27 -13.48 -12.08
C VAL A 434 -10.89 -13.71 -12.69
N ILE A 435 -9.84 -13.81 -11.86
CA ILE A 435 -8.46 -14.05 -12.30
C ILE A 435 -8.37 -15.37 -13.07
N GLN A 436 -8.99 -16.44 -12.56
CA GLN A 436 -9.05 -17.73 -13.25
C GLN A 436 -9.71 -17.61 -14.62
N GLY A 437 -10.82 -16.87 -14.73
CA GLY A 437 -11.49 -16.63 -16.01
C GLY A 437 -10.60 -15.87 -17.00
N ILE A 438 -9.92 -14.81 -16.55
CA ILE A 438 -8.98 -14.04 -17.39
C ILE A 438 -7.86 -14.93 -17.92
N LEU A 439 -7.29 -15.79 -17.08
CA LEU A 439 -6.20 -16.69 -17.47
C LEU A 439 -6.68 -17.80 -18.43
N GLN A 440 -7.87 -18.35 -18.19
CA GLN A 440 -8.46 -19.42 -19.01
C GLN A 440 -8.84 -18.92 -20.42
N GLU A 441 -9.40 -17.73 -20.53
CA GLU A 441 -9.79 -17.10 -21.79
C GLU A 441 -8.72 -16.14 -22.33
N TRP A 442 -7.46 -16.30 -21.93
CA TRP A 442 -6.40 -15.33 -22.26
C TRP A 442 -6.26 -15.14 -23.78
N SER A 443 -5.93 -16.20 -24.51
CA SER A 443 -5.65 -16.09 -25.96
C SER A 443 -6.89 -15.79 -26.80
N THR A 444 -8.09 -16.14 -26.30
CA THR A 444 -9.35 -16.00 -27.04
C THR A 444 -10.05 -14.68 -26.81
N ARG A 445 -9.81 -14.02 -25.66
CA ARG A 445 -10.58 -12.85 -25.23
C ARG A 445 -9.74 -11.76 -24.58
N PHE A 446 -8.90 -12.10 -23.60
CA PHE A 446 -8.27 -11.10 -22.74
C PHE A 446 -6.94 -10.57 -23.28
N GLU A 447 -6.21 -11.30 -24.12
CA GLU A 447 -4.95 -10.81 -24.68
C GLU A 447 -5.18 -9.56 -25.55
N ALA A 448 -6.19 -9.60 -26.42
CA ALA A 448 -6.57 -8.47 -27.28
C ALA A 448 -7.16 -7.29 -26.50
N GLY A 449 -7.72 -7.55 -25.31
CA GLY A 449 -8.42 -6.55 -24.50
C GLY A 449 -9.93 -6.62 -24.70
N LEU A 450 -10.68 -6.15 -23.70
CA LEU A 450 -12.13 -6.02 -23.83
C LEU A 450 -12.47 -4.59 -24.23
N PRO A 451 -13.14 -4.36 -25.38
CA PRO A 451 -13.54 -3.02 -25.76
C PRO A 451 -14.51 -2.44 -24.72
N ALA A 452 -14.37 -1.17 -24.37
CA ALA A 452 -15.33 -0.47 -23.53
C ALA A 452 -16.54 -0.01 -24.38
N GLN A 453 -17.76 -0.16 -23.84
CA GLN A 453 -18.98 0.43 -24.43
C GLN A 453 -19.26 1.83 -23.89
N ASN A 454 -18.68 2.16 -22.74
CA ASN A 454 -18.74 3.46 -22.10
C ASN A 454 -17.42 4.22 -22.29
N TYR A 455 -17.42 5.51 -21.89
CA TYR A 455 -16.19 6.25 -21.68
C TYR A 455 -15.38 5.62 -20.53
N ILE A 456 -14.05 5.75 -20.59
CA ILE A 456 -13.14 5.36 -19.50
C ILE A 456 -12.09 6.45 -19.30
N GLY A 457 -11.69 6.68 -18.06
CA GLY A 457 -10.70 7.71 -17.71
C GLY A 457 -11.25 8.76 -16.75
N ASP A 458 -10.61 9.92 -16.73
CA ASP A 458 -10.89 11.02 -15.81
C ASP A 458 -11.99 11.97 -16.31
N ILE A 459 -12.26 13.03 -15.54
CA ILE A 459 -13.19 14.12 -15.91
C ILE A 459 -12.73 14.97 -17.10
N PHE A 460 -11.46 14.88 -17.50
CA PHE A 460 -10.87 15.72 -18.55
C PHE A 460 -10.92 15.09 -19.94
N GLY A 461 -11.30 13.82 -20.05
CA GLY A 461 -11.21 13.13 -21.35
C GLY A 461 -9.76 12.83 -21.73
N SER A 462 -8.85 12.66 -20.75
CA SER A 462 -7.40 12.56 -20.99
C SER A 462 -7.02 11.42 -21.95
N LEU A 463 -7.80 10.35 -21.99
CA LEU A 463 -7.61 9.21 -22.90
C LEU A 463 -8.33 9.36 -24.25
N GLY A 464 -8.90 10.54 -24.52
CA GLY A 464 -9.78 10.81 -25.66
C GLY A 464 -11.25 10.46 -25.39
N GLY A 465 -12.13 10.98 -26.23
CA GLY A 465 -13.59 10.89 -26.05
C GLY A 465 -14.14 12.04 -25.19
N THR A 466 -15.41 11.94 -24.81
CA THR A 466 -16.11 12.96 -24.01
C THR A 466 -16.72 12.29 -22.79
N PRO A 467 -16.26 12.62 -21.57
CA PRO A 467 -16.84 12.07 -20.34
C PRO A 467 -18.35 12.35 -20.24
N GLY A 468 -19.11 11.34 -19.86
CA GLY A 468 -20.55 11.48 -19.59
C GLY A 468 -20.88 12.07 -18.21
N PHE A 469 -19.85 12.46 -17.45
CA PHE A 469 -19.88 12.96 -16.08
C PHE A 469 -18.97 14.19 -15.95
N GLY A 470 -18.77 14.72 -14.74
CA GLY A 470 -18.08 16.00 -14.57
C GLY A 470 -18.98 17.21 -14.83
N ASP A 471 -18.40 18.42 -14.85
CA ASP A 471 -19.11 19.62 -15.32
C ASP A 471 -19.21 19.62 -16.85
N LYS A 472 -20.36 19.17 -17.35
CA LYS A 472 -20.66 19.10 -18.78
C LYS A 472 -20.70 20.46 -19.49
N GLN A 473 -20.77 21.57 -18.75
CA GLN A 473 -20.95 22.88 -19.34
C GLN A 473 -19.63 23.65 -19.49
N ASN A 474 -18.62 23.37 -18.65
CA ASN A 474 -17.47 24.25 -18.53
C ASN A 474 -16.13 23.57 -18.20
N VAL A 475 -15.90 22.29 -18.56
CA VAL A 475 -14.60 21.62 -18.29
C VAL A 475 -13.38 22.46 -18.71
N GLU A 476 -13.44 23.19 -19.84
CA GLU A 476 -12.36 24.09 -20.29
C GLU A 476 -12.15 25.33 -19.40
N GLN A 477 -13.16 25.74 -18.64
CA GLN A 477 -13.09 26.86 -17.71
C GLN A 477 -12.74 26.41 -16.28
N ILE A 478 -12.83 25.11 -16.00
CA ILE A 478 -12.38 24.57 -14.72
C ILE A 478 -10.88 24.78 -14.65
N ARG A 479 -10.45 25.56 -13.66
CA ARG A 479 -9.03 25.72 -13.39
C ARG A 479 -8.53 24.42 -12.77
N SER A 480 -7.66 23.72 -13.48
CA SER A 480 -6.77 22.74 -12.85
C SER A 480 -5.87 23.51 -11.89
N HIS A 481 -5.85 23.11 -10.62
CA HIS A 481 -4.85 23.62 -9.69
C HIS A 481 -3.47 23.02 -9.92
#